data_AF-A0A1C2G1C2-F1
#
_entry.id   AF-A0A1C2G1C2-F1
#
_cell.length_a   1.000
_cell.length_b   1.000
_cell.length_c   1.000
_cell.angle_alpha   90.00
_cell.angle_beta   90.00
_cell.angle_gamma   90.00
#
_symmetry.space_group_name_H-M   'P 1'
#
loop_
_entity.id
_entity.type
_entity.pdbx_description
1 polymer ?
#
loop_
_entity_poly.entity_id
_entity_poly.type
_entity_poly.pdbx_seq_one_letter_code
_entity_poly.pdbx_strand_id
1 'polypeptide(L)'
;MANTQDVVVITGASAGHGRAVARGFARQGAKIGLLARGREGLEASKREVESLGGQALVVPTDVSDADQVEAAAQAVEAELGPITVWVNNAMVSVFSPVKTLRPEEIARVTEVTYLGYVYGTMAALRRMLPRDRGVIIQVGSALAYRGIPLQAAYCGAKHAIEGFTESLRTELLHDKSRVRVTMVQMPAMNTTQFSWSKNKMDHNPQPVPPIYEPEVAAHAVIWAARHDRREIDVGGSTVAAILANKIAPGLLDHYLARNGYRSQEAPGPVDRTRPDNLWRPVPGDHGVHGPFSDRSIRRSPEVWTTLHRGTIAVLAGLGLALAGLSAGRRRSRRNTSQTNRPVIAPAIRSASDEHSARLRELPTA
;
A
#
# COMPACT_ATOMS: atom_id res chain seq x y z
N MET A 1 2.38 23.95 -8.47
CA MET A 1 2.20 23.79 -9.92
C MET A 1 2.07 22.30 -10.19
N ALA A 2 0.96 21.84 -10.75
CA ALA A 2 0.81 20.44 -11.14
C ALA A 2 1.92 20.12 -12.17
N ASN A 3 2.71 19.08 -11.93
CA ASN A 3 3.73 18.64 -12.88
C ASN A 3 3.01 18.02 -14.08
N THR A 4 2.73 18.80 -15.12
CA THR A 4 1.91 18.46 -16.30
C THR A 4 2.59 17.53 -17.30
N GLN A 5 3.58 16.73 -16.88
CA GLN A 5 4.51 16.03 -17.78
C GLN A 5 4.78 14.57 -17.37
N ASP A 6 3.94 13.96 -16.52
CA ASP A 6 4.13 12.55 -16.18
C ASP A 6 3.62 11.67 -17.34
N VAL A 7 4.54 10.96 -17.99
CA VAL A 7 4.22 9.84 -18.89
C VAL A 7 4.24 8.56 -18.06
N VAL A 8 3.12 7.87 -17.98
CA VAL A 8 2.88 6.74 -17.08
C VAL A 8 2.51 5.51 -17.90
N VAL A 9 3.22 4.41 -17.72
CA VAL A 9 2.79 3.10 -18.24
C VAL A 9 2.10 2.32 -17.14
N ILE A 10 0.92 1.77 -17.43
CA ILE A 10 0.16 0.95 -16.49
C ILE A 10 -0.17 -0.39 -17.15
N THR A 11 0.35 -1.47 -16.59
CA THR A 11 -0.02 -2.84 -16.99
C THR A 11 -1.31 -3.27 -16.30
N GLY A 12 -2.15 -4.06 -16.96
CA GLY A 12 -3.46 -4.46 -16.45
C GLY A 12 -4.44 -3.28 -16.33
N ALA A 13 -4.36 -2.32 -17.25
CA ALA A 13 -5.12 -1.07 -17.17
C ALA A 13 -6.56 -1.14 -17.73
N SER A 14 -7.00 -2.31 -18.21
CA SER A 14 -8.33 -2.49 -18.80
C SER A 14 -9.47 -2.53 -17.78
N ALA A 15 -9.18 -2.87 -16.52
CA ALA A 15 -10.19 -3.01 -15.47
C ALA A 15 -9.57 -2.92 -14.06
N GLY A 16 -10.43 -3.02 -13.04
CA GLY A 16 -10.00 -3.23 -11.67
C GLY A 16 -9.09 -2.11 -11.15
N HIS A 17 -8.09 -2.51 -10.36
CA HIS A 17 -7.16 -1.58 -9.75
C HIS A 17 -6.32 -0.79 -10.78
N GLY A 18 -5.84 -1.42 -11.86
CA GLY A 18 -5.05 -0.74 -12.88
C GLY A 18 -5.82 0.40 -13.56
N ARG A 19 -7.12 0.21 -13.85
CA ARG A 19 -8.00 1.26 -14.36
C ARG A 19 -8.28 2.35 -13.32
N ALA A 20 -8.40 2.01 -12.04
CA ALA A 20 -8.50 3.01 -10.97
C ALA A 20 -7.24 3.90 -10.89
N VAL A 21 -6.05 3.30 -11.04
CA VAL A 21 -4.77 4.03 -11.10
C VAL A 21 -4.74 4.95 -12.34
N ALA A 22 -5.17 4.45 -13.51
CA ALA A 22 -5.26 5.24 -14.73
C ALA A 22 -6.16 6.47 -14.56
N ARG A 23 -7.38 6.30 -14.01
CA ARG A 23 -8.30 7.40 -13.68
C ARG A 23 -7.66 8.44 -12.74
N GLY A 24 -6.89 7.99 -11.76
CA GLY A 24 -6.26 8.88 -10.79
C GLY A 24 -5.10 9.70 -11.38
N PHE A 25 -4.28 9.12 -12.26
CA PHE A 25 -3.27 9.87 -13.02
C PHE A 25 -3.91 10.79 -14.06
N ALA A 26 -5.02 10.38 -14.68
CA ALA A 26 -5.74 11.19 -15.66
C ALA A 26 -6.22 12.52 -15.07
N ARG A 27 -6.74 12.50 -13.83
CA ARG A 27 -7.13 13.72 -13.09
C ARG A 27 -5.97 14.68 -12.82
N GLN A 28 -4.72 14.24 -12.99
CA GLN A 28 -3.52 15.07 -12.88
C GLN A 28 -3.00 15.54 -14.24
N GLY A 29 -3.72 15.26 -15.33
CA GLY A 29 -3.34 15.60 -16.69
C GLY A 29 -2.22 14.72 -17.26
N ALA A 30 -2.00 13.52 -16.72
CA ALA A 30 -0.95 12.63 -17.18
C ALA A 30 -1.22 12.06 -18.58
N LYS A 31 -0.14 11.68 -19.27
CA LYS A 31 -0.19 10.87 -20.49
C LYS A 31 0.03 9.41 -20.14
N ILE A 32 -0.86 8.51 -20.54
CA ILE A 32 -0.94 7.16 -20.00
C ILE A 32 -0.88 6.12 -21.11
N GLY A 33 0.14 5.26 -21.06
CA GLY A 33 0.17 4.00 -21.81
C GLY A 33 -0.65 2.94 -21.09
N LEU A 34 -1.76 2.51 -21.67
CA LEU A 34 -2.68 1.52 -21.12
C LEU A 34 -2.38 0.15 -21.73
N LEU A 35 -1.78 -0.75 -20.94
CA LEU A 35 -1.38 -2.10 -21.38
C LEU A 35 -2.30 -3.15 -20.75
N ALA A 36 -2.89 -4.01 -21.58
CA ALA A 36 -3.61 -5.23 -21.18
C ALA A 36 -3.90 -6.09 -22.41
N ARG A 37 -4.35 -7.34 -22.24
CA ARG A 37 -4.73 -8.20 -23.37
C ARG A 37 -6.06 -7.79 -24.03
N GLY A 38 -7.03 -7.35 -23.24
CA GLY A 38 -8.40 -7.08 -23.72
C GLY A 38 -8.56 -5.66 -24.26
N ARG A 39 -8.72 -5.54 -25.59
CA ARG A 39 -8.86 -4.23 -26.27
C ARG A 39 -10.10 -3.46 -25.83
N GLU A 40 -11.27 -4.09 -25.72
CA GLU A 40 -12.52 -3.39 -25.36
C GLU A 40 -12.44 -2.66 -24.01
N GLY A 41 -11.90 -3.33 -22.98
CA GLY A 41 -11.66 -2.72 -21.68
C GLY A 41 -10.58 -1.63 -21.70
N LEU A 42 -9.56 -1.75 -22.58
CA LEU A 42 -8.57 -0.69 -22.77
C LEU A 42 -9.18 0.55 -23.43
N GLU A 43 -10.00 0.39 -24.46
CA GLU A 43 -10.68 1.52 -25.11
C GLU A 43 -11.67 2.21 -24.16
N ALA A 44 -12.34 1.45 -23.29
CA ALA A 44 -13.18 2.03 -22.24
C ALA A 44 -12.35 2.81 -21.20
N SER A 45 -11.22 2.24 -20.77
CA SER A 45 -10.26 2.91 -19.88
C SER A 45 -9.71 4.20 -20.53
N LYS A 46 -9.40 4.18 -21.83
CA LYS A 46 -8.99 5.37 -22.59
C LYS A 46 -10.04 6.47 -22.56
N ARG A 47 -11.30 6.15 -22.86
CA ARG A 47 -12.41 7.12 -22.80
C ARG A 47 -12.53 7.76 -21.42
N GLU A 48 -12.39 6.97 -20.36
CA GLU A 48 -12.38 7.51 -18.99
C GLU A 48 -11.18 8.43 -18.73
N VAL A 49 -9.98 8.03 -19.15
CA VAL A 49 -8.76 8.86 -19.01
C VAL A 49 -8.94 10.21 -19.72
N GLU A 50 -9.40 10.20 -20.96
CA GLU A 50 -9.62 11.41 -21.76
C GLU A 50 -10.71 12.30 -21.14
N SER A 51 -11.81 11.71 -20.66
CA SER A 51 -12.88 12.46 -19.97
C SER A 51 -12.43 13.12 -18.67
N LEU A 52 -11.38 12.60 -18.03
CA LEU A 52 -10.82 13.11 -16.77
C LEU A 52 -9.69 14.12 -16.99
N GLY A 53 -9.37 14.46 -18.24
CA GLY A 53 -8.37 15.45 -18.61
C GLY A 53 -6.96 14.89 -18.88
N GLY A 54 -6.79 13.57 -18.92
CA GLY A 54 -5.56 12.92 -19.33
C GLY A 54 -5.49 12.61 -20.82
N GLN A 55 -4.38 12.04 -21.26
CA GLN A 55 -4.22 11.46 -22.61
C GLN A 55 -3.93 9.97 -22.48
N ALA A 56 -4.46 9.13 -23.37
CA ALA A 56 -4.24 7.68 -23.29
C ALA A 56 -3.87 7.06 -24.64
N LEU A 57 -2.84 6.21 -24.61
CA LEU A 57 -2.47 5.31 -25.70
C LEU A 57 -2.87 3.88 -25.31
N VAL A 58 -3.71 3.25 -26.15
CA VAL A 58 -4.12 1.86 -25.98
C VAL A 58 -3.11 0.95 -26.66
N VAL A 59 -2.46 0.09 -25.88
CA VAL A 59 -1.48 -0.87 -26.39
C VAL A 59 -1.85 -2.27 -25.89
N PRO A 60 -2.54 -3.09 -26.71
CA PRO A 60 -2.79 -4.46 -26.32
C PRO A 60 -1.46 -5.21 -26.14
N THR A 61 -1.29 -5.82 -24.97
CA THR A 61 -0.02 -6.42 -24.57
C THR A 61 -0.30 -7.60 -23.65
N ASP A 62 0.24 -8.77 -23.99
CA ASP A 62 0.42 -9.86 -23.02
C ASP A 62 1.74 -9.64 -22.27
N VAL A 63 1.66 -9.32 -20.98
CA VAL A 63 2.86 -9.06 -20.18
C VAL A 63 3.72 -10.30 -19.96
N SER A 64 3.22 -11.51 -20.26
CA SER A 64 4.04 -12.72 -20.24
C SER A 64 5.01 -12.84 -21.43
N ASP A 65 4.91 -11.93 -22.41
CA ASP A 65 5.79 -11.86 -23.57
C ASP A 65 6.70 -10.63 -23.44
N ALA A 66 8.00 -10.86 -23.26
CA ALA A 66 8.97 -9.80 -23.05
C ALA A 66 9.11 -8.87 -24.26
N ASP A 67 8.95 -9.39 -25.47
CA ASP A 67 9.08 -8.61 -26.71
C ASP A 67 7.86 -7.71 -26.90
N GLN A 68 6.66 -8.20 -26.56
CA GLN A 68 5.46 -7.35 -26.55
C GLN A 68 5.55 -6.22 -25.52
N VAL A 69 6.09 -6.49 -24.33
CA VAL A 69 6.27 -5.45 -23.29
C VAL A 69 7.29 -4.39 -23.73
N GLU A 70 8.39 -4.80 -24.34
CA GLU A 70 9.40 -3.89 -24.88
C GLU A 70 8.84 -3.05 -26.04
N ALA A 71 8.15 -3.68 -27.00
CA ALA A 71 7.50 -2.99 -28.10
C ALA A 71 6.44 -1.99 -27.62
N ALA A 72 5.67 -2.34 -26.59
CA ALA A 72 4.70 -1.43 -25.98
C ALA A 72 5.40 -0.21 -25.36
N ALA A 73 6.51 -0.43 -24.65
CA ALA A 73 7.28 0.65 -24.06
C ALA A 73 7.90 1.58 -25.13
N GLN A 74 8.32 1.05 -26.28
CA GLN A 74 8.77 1.86 -27.43
C GLN A 74 7.62 2.70 -28.00
N ALA A 75 6.45 2.10 -28.22
CA ALA A 75 5.28 2.81 -28.72
C ALA A 75 4.85 3.94 -27.78
N VAL A 76 4.89 3.71 -26.46
CA VAL A 76 4.60 4.77 -25.48
C VAL A 76 5.59 5.93 -25.58
N GLU A 77 6.90 5.67 -25.66
CA GLU A 77 7.88 6.76 -25.75
C GLU A 77 7.80 7.55 -27.05
N ALA A 78 7.50 6.87 -28.16
CA ALA A 78 7.31 7.51 -29.46
C ALA A 78 6.10 8.47 -29.46
N GLU A 79 4.97 8.06 -28.86
CA GLU A 79 3.71 8.81 -28.94
C GLU A 79 3.53 9.81 -27.79
N LEU A 80 3.90 9.43 -26.57
CA LEU A 80 3.59 10.21 -25.37
C LEU A 80 4.82 10.96 -24.81
N GLY A 81 6.02 10.48 -25.13
CA GLY A 81 7.30 10.99 -24.64
C GLY A 81 7.95 10.11 -23.56
N PRO A 82 9.05 10.56 -22.94
CA PRO A 82 9.87 9.72 -22.06
C PRO A 82 9.09 9.17 -20.87
N ILE A 83 9.10 7.84 -20.68
CA ILE A 83 8.33 7.19 -19.60
C ILE A 83 8.92 7.58 -18.24
N THR A 84 8.17 8.32 -17.44
CA THR A 84 8.57 8.77 -16.09
C THR A 84 8.18 7.81 -14.98
N VAL A 85 7.06 7.09 -15.14
CA VAL A 85 6.52 6.15 -14.16
C VAL A 85 6.10 4.87 -14.86
N TRP A 86 6.49 3.72 -14.31
CA TRP A 86 6.06 2.41 -14.76
C TRP A 86 5.33 1.68 -13.63
N VAL A 87 4.08 1.28 -13.85
CA VAL A 87 3.25 0.56 -12.88
C VAL A 87 3.05 -0.88 -13.32
N ASN A 88 3.72 -1.80 -12.64
CA ASN A 88 3.46 -3.23 -12.76
C ASN A 88 2.26 -3.60 -11.88
N ASN A 89 1.18 -4.03 -12.52
CA ASN A 89 -0.11 -4.33 -11.91
C ASN A 89 -0.81 -5.55 -12.54
N ALA A 90 -0.53 -5.87 -13.81
CA ALA A 90 -1.17 -6.99 -14.49
C ALA A 90 -0.98 -8.32 -13.75
N MET A 91 -2.05 -9.08 -13.56
CA MET A 91 -1.99 -10.40 -12.94
C MET A 91 -3.14 -11.30 -13.43
N VAL A 92 -2.93 -12.60 -13.25
CA VAL A 92 -3.96 -13.64 -13.30
C VAL A 92 -3.79 -14.56 -12.09
N SER A 93 -4.84 -15.27 -11.72
CA SER A 93 -4.83 -16.20 -10.60
C SER A 93 -5.79 -17.36 -10.84
N VAL A 94 -5.61 -18.41 -10.04
CA VAL A 94 -6.54 -19.55 -9.95
C VAL A 94 -6.91 -19.75 -8.49
N PHE A 95 -8.19 -19.65 -8.18
CA PHE A 95 -8.74 -20.05 -6.88
C PHE A 95 -8.92 -21.57 -6.87
N SER A 96 -8.07 -22.28 -6.14
CA SER A 96 -8.05 -23.75 -6.13
C SER A 96 -7.27 -24.29 -4.94
N PRO A 97 -7.73 -25.39 -4.31
CA PRO A 97 -6.84 -26.23 -3.51
C PRO A 97 -5.60 -26.63 -4.32
N VAL A 98 -4.44 -26.71 -3.66
CA VAL A 98 -3.17 -27.05 -4.34
C VAL A 98 -3.24 -28.42 -5.01
N LYS A 99 -3.85 -29.39 -4.33
CA LYS A 99 -4.05 -30.75 -4.83
C LYS A 99 -4.89 -30.86 -6.12
N THR A 100 -5.56 -29.79 -6.53
CA THR A 100 -6.37 -29.73 -7.77
C THR A 100 -5.84 -28.72 -8.80
N LEU A 101 -4.77 -27.98 -8.48
CA LEU A 101 -4.08 -27.12 -9.44
C LEU A 101 -3.34 -27.97 -10.47
N ARG A 102 -3.38 -27.54 -11.74
CA ARG A 102 -2.59 -28.18 -12.80
C ARG A 102 -1.26 -27.43 -13.00
N PRO A 103 -0.16 -28.12 -13.36
CA PRO A 103 1.14 -27.48 -13.55
C PRO A 103 1.12 -26.28 -14.51
N GLU A 104 0.40 -26.39 -15.63
CA GLU A 104 0.28 -25.33 -16.62
C GLU A 104 -0.46 -24.09 -16.08
N GLU A 105 -1.34 -24.25 -15.11
CA GLU A 105 -2.01 -23.12 -14.46
C GLU A 105 -1.03 -22.36 -13.55
N ILE A 106 -0.15 -23.08 -12.84
CA ILE A 106 0.91 -22.49 -12.02
C ILE A 106 1.92 -21.77 -12.91
N ALA A 107 2.32 -22.39 -14.02
CA ALA A 107 3.20 -21.78 -15.02
C ALA A 107 2.58 -20.48 -15.56
N ARG A 108 1.32 -20.51 -16.00
CA ARG A 108 0.64 -19.33 -16.53
C ARG A 108 0.52 -18.19 -15.51
N VAL A 109 0.19 -18.51 -14.26
CA VAL A 109 0.15 -17.51 -13.18
C VAL A 109 1.54 -16.92 -12.95
N THR A 110 2.59 -17.73 -12.96
CA THR A 110 3.98 -17.27 -12.81
C THR A 110 4.40 -16.37 -13.98
N GLU A 111 4.14 -16.79 -15.21
CA GLU A 111 4.46 -16.03 -16.43
C GLU A 111 3.82 -14.63 -16.42
N VAL A 112 2.54 -14.53 -16.11
CA VAL A 112 1.84 -13.24 -16.16
C VAL A 112 2.11 -12.42 -14.90
N THR A 113 1.94 -13.00 -13.71
CA THR A 113 1.94 -12.26 -12.44
C THR A 113 3.35 -11.99 -11.92
N TYR A 114 4.32 -12.87 -12.18
CA TYR A 114 5.72 -12.65 -11.81
C TYR A 114 6.56 -12.18 -12.99
N LEU A 115 6.70 -12.98 -14.05
CA LEU A 115 7.59 -12.61 -15.17
C LEU A 115 7.12 -11.34 -15.87
N GLY A 116 5.81 -11.07 -15.94
CA GLY A 116 5.31 -9.78 -16.43
C GLY A 116 5.79 -8.56 -15.63
N TYR A 117 5.99 -8.71 -14.31
CA TYR A 117 6.60 -7.65 -13.49
C TYR A 117 8.11 -7.52 -13.79
N VAL A 118 8.80 -8.64 -14.00
CA VAL A 118 10.21 -8.65 -14.39
C VAL A 118 10.39 -7.95 -15.73
N TYR A 119 9.65 -8.34 -16.76
CA TYR A 119 9.74 -7.76 -18.10
C TYR A 119 9.36 -6.28 -18.12
N GLY A 120 8.30 -5.89 -17.41
CA GLY A 120 7.93 -4.49 -17.26
C GLY A 120 9.02 -3.67 -16.55
N THR A 121 9.63 -4.24 -15.52
CA THR A 121 10.76 -3.61 -14.82
C THR A 121 11.98 -3.45 -15.73
N MET A 122 12.34 -4.47 -16.50
CA MET A 122 13.45 -4.41 -17.45
C MET A 122 13.21 -3.37 -18.55
N ALA A 123 12.00 -3.33 -19.13
CA ALA A 123 11.62 -2.34 -20.12
C ALA A 123 11.70 -0.91 -19.55
N ALA A 124 11.25 -0.71 -18.31
CA ALA A 124 11.39 0.57 -17.62
C ALA A 124 12.86 0.93 -17.39
N LEU A 125 13.70 0.03 -16.85
CA LEU A 125 15.10 0.29 -16.55
C LEU A 125 15.91 0.68 -17.79
N ARG A 126 15.69 0.03 -18.95
CA ARG A 126 16.33 0.38 -20.23
C ARG A 126 16.17 1.85 -20.61
N ARG A 127 15.06 2.47 -20.18
CA ARG A 127 14.71 3.87 -20.48
C ARG A 127 15.06 4.81 -19.34
N MET A 128 14.94 4.32 -18.10
CA MET A 128 15.13 5.12 -16.89
C MET A 128 16.60 5.28 -16.49
N LEU A 129 17.43 4.24 -16.69
CA LEU A 129 18.85 4.26 -16.30
C LEU A 129 19.68 5.25 -17.13
N PRO A 130 19.58 5.32 -18.48
CA PRO A 130 20.37 6.26 -19.27
C PRO A 130 20.12 7.74 -18.91
N ARG A 131 18.90 8.06 -18.47
CA ARG A 131 18.48 9.39 -18.02
C ARG A 131 18.59 9.58 -16.51
N ASP A 132 19.01 8.54 -15.79
CA ASP A 132 19.13 8.43 -14.34
C ASP A 132 17.99 9.14 -13.59
N ARG A 133 16.76 8.77 -13.96
CA ARG A 133 15.52 9.30 -13.39
C ARG A 133 14.37 8.36 -13.72
N GLY A 134 13.41 8.21 -12.82
CA GLY A 134 12.18 7.46 -13.07
C GLY A 134 11.70 6.71 -11.85
N VAL A 135 10.49 6.16 -11.93
CA VAL A 135 9.87 5.44 -10.82
C VAL A 135 9.21 4.17 -11.32
N ILE A 136 9.60 3.04 -10.75
CA ILE A 136 8.98 1.73 -10.98
C ILE A 136 8.14 1.40 -9.75
N ILE A 137 6.85 1.16 -9.96
CA ILE A 137 5.90 0.80 -8.91
C ILE A 137 5.47 -0.64 -9.10
N GLN A 138 5.75 -1.47 -8.11
CA GLN A 138 5.22 -2.82 -8.03
C GLN A 138 3.92 -2.80 -7.22
N VAL A 139 2.78 -3.10 -7.86
CA VAL A 139 1.55 -3.36 -7.13
C VAL A 139 1.67 -4.72 -6.44
N GLY A 140 1.93 -4.67 -5.14
CA GLY A 140 2.11 -5.81 -4.26
C GLY A 140 0.81 -6.29 -3.63
N SER A 141 0.94 -7.12 -2.61
CA SER A 141 -0.15 -7.71 -1.83
C SER A 141 0.38 -8.12 -0.46
N ALA A 142 -0.44 -8.05 0.59
CA ALA A 142 -0.14 -8.73 1.86
C ALA A 142 0.24 -10.22 1.67
N LEU A 143 -0.29 -10.82 0.60
CA LEU A 143 -0.03 -12.21 0.21
C LEU A 143 1.37 -12.46 -0.40
N ALA A 144 2.19 -11.41 -0.54
CA ALA A 144 3.62 -11.52 -0.84
C ALA A 144 4.45 -11.94 0.38
N TYR A 145 3.94 -11.76 1.61
CA TYR A 145 4.64 -12.15 2.85
C TYR A 145 3.94 -13.27 3.60
N ARG A 146 2.64 -13.47 3.35
CA ARG A 146 1.82 -14.50 3.98
C ARG A 146 0.97 -15.22 2.96
N GLY A 147 1.33 -16.47 2.66
CA GLY A 147 0.49 -17.38 1.88
C GLY A 147 -0.84 -17.67 2.59
N ILE A 148 -1.91 -17.80 1.80
CA ILE A 148 -3.24 -18.23 2.27
C ILE A 148 -3.70 -19.45 1.44
N PRO A 149 -4.60 -20.29 1.98
CA PRO A 149 -5.15 -21.41 1.21
C PRO A 149 -5.85 -20.91 -0.06
N LEU A 150 -6.05 -21.81 -1.03
CA LEU A 150 -6.78 -21.57 -2.28
C LEU A 150 -6.10 -20.64 -3.30
N GLN A 151 -5.01 -19.95 -2.93
CA GLN A 151 -4.32 -18.99 -3.81
C GLN A 151 -2.81 -19.27 -3.96
N ALA A 152 -2.39 -20.52 -3.84
CA ALA A 152 -0.97 -20.89 -3.79
C ALA A 152 -0.14 -20.36 -4.97
N ALA A 153 -0.65 -20.48 -6.21
CA ALA A 153 0.04 -19.98 -7.40
C ALA A 153 0.25 -18.45 -7.35
N TYR A 154 -0.78 -17.71 -6.93
CA TYR A 154 -0.71 -16.26 -6.78
C TYR A 154 0.22 -15.84 -5.64
N CYS A 155 0.13 -16.50 -4.49
CA CYS A 155 1.04 -16.26 -3.36
C CYS A 155 2.49 -16.49 -3.79
N GLY A 156 2.79 -17.61 -4.45
CA GLY A 156 4.14 -17.91 -4.95
C GLY A 156 4.66 -16.83 -5.89
N ALA A 157 3.86 -16.42 -6.88
CA ALA A 157 4.23 -15.34 -7.80
C ALA A 157 4.46 -13.99 -7.08
N LYS A 158 3.64 -13.65 -6.08
CA LYS A 158 3.79 -12.39 -5.31
C LYS A 158 5.02 -12.40 -4.39
N HIS A 159 5.38 -13.54 -3.79
CA HIS A 159 6.65 -13.67 -3.06
C HIS A 159 7.85 -13.54 -4.03
N ALA A 160 7.76 -14.09 -5.24
CA ALA A 160 8.83 -13.96 -6.24
C ALA A 160 9.08 -12.49 -6.66
N ILE A 161 8.00 -11.70 -6.81
CA ILE A 161 8.11 -10.25 -7.08
C ILE A 161 8.86 -9.52 -5.96
N GLU A 162 8.61 -9.87 -4.69
CA GLU A 162 9.29 -9.29 -3.54
C GLU A 162 10.80 -9.55 -3.63
N GLY A 163 11.22 -10.81 -3.71
CA GLY A 163 12.64 -11.17 -3.81
C GLY A 163 13.36 -10.52 -4.99
N PHE A 164 12.71 -10.48 -6.16
CA PHE A 164 13.24 -9.77 -7.33
C PHE A 164 13.41 -8.27 -7.08
N THR A 165 12.43 -7.64 -6.43
CA THR A 165 12.45 -6.20 -6.13
C THR A 165 13.50 -5.85 -5.08
N GLU A 166 13.75 -6.73 -4.11
CA GLU A 166 14.81 -6.58 -3.12
C GLU A 166 16.19 -6.61 -3.77
N SER A 167 16.45 -7.58 -4.67
CA SER A 167 17.70 -7.65 -5.43
C SER A 167 17.94 -6.38 -6.23
N LEU A 168 16.98 -6.00 -7.09
CA LEU A 168 17.08 -4.81 -7.93
C LEU A 168 17.36 -3.54 -7.10
N ARG A 169 16.71 -3.39 -5.95
CA ARG A 169 16.92 -2.21 -5.11
C ARG A 169 18.37 -2.10 -4.66
N THR A 170 19.00 -3.21 -4.28
CA THR A 170 20.40 -3.19 -3.83
C THR A 170 21.37 -2.87 -4.96
N GLU A 171 21.07 -3.31 -6.19
CA GLU A 171 21.82 -2.93 -7.40
C GLU A 171 21.71 -1.41 -7.67
N LEU A 172 20.49 -0.86 -7.65
CA LEU A 172 20.28 0.59 -7.85
C LEU A 172 20.99 1.44 -6.78
N LEU A 173 21.07 0.96 -5.54
CA LEU A 173 21.81 1.61 -4.46
C LEU A 173 23.33 1.53 -4.66
N HIS A 174 23.84 0.37 -5.08
CA HIS A 174 25.26 0.17 -5.41
C HIS A 174 25.70 1.15 -6.51
N ASP A 175 24.89 1.27 -7.56
CA ASP A 175 25.13 2.14 -8.72
C ASP A 175 24.88 3.62 -8.42
N LYS A 176 24.37 3.96 -7.22
CA LYS A 176 23.96 5.31 -6.82
C LYS A 176 22.94 5.93 -7.79
N SER A 177 22.08 5.10 -8.37
CA SER A 177 21.06 5.56 -9.32
C SER A 177 19.96 6.35 -8.62
N ARG A 178 19.42 7.35 -9.33
CA ARG A 178 18.21 8.09 -8.93
C ARG A 178 16.91 7.46 -9.45
N VAL A 179 16.99 6.33 -10.14
CA VAL A 179 15.81 5.53 -10.47
C VAL A 179 15.27 4.91 -9.18
N ARG A 180 13.98 5.12 -8.92
CA ARG A 180 13.32 4.63 -7.71
C ARG A 180 12.50 3.40 -8.02
N VAL A 181 12.46 2.48 -7.07
CA VAL A 181 11.51 1.36 -7.07
C VAL A 181 10.73 1.36 -5.76
N THR A 182 9.41 1.20 -5.83
CA THR A 182 8.51 1.17 -4.66
C THR A 182 7.52 0.03 -4.78
N MET A 183 7.34 -0.74 -3.71
CA MET A 183 6.24 -1.70 -3.62
C MET A 183 5.06 -1.06 -2.89
N VAL A 184 3.85 -1.24 -3.42
CA VAL A 184 2.61 -0.81 -2.76
C VAL A 184 1.81 -2.06 -2.41
N GLN A 185 1.80 -2.43 -1.14
CA GLN A 185 1.19 -3.66 -0.65
C GLN A 185 -0.30 -3.45 -0.44
N MET A 186 -1.10 -4.19 -1.21
CA MET A 186 -2.55 -4.00 -1.23
C MET A 186 -3.27 -4.92 -0.24
N PRO A 187 -4.39 -4.45 0.36
CA PRO A 187 -5.32 -5.29 1.08
C PRO A 187 -6.23 -6.01 0.09
N ALA A 188 -7.22 -6.73 0.61
CA ALA A 188 -8.29 -7.25 -0.22
C ALA A 188 -9.11 -6.10 -0.84
N MET A 189 -9.22 -6.07 -2.17
CA MET A 189 -9.88 -4.99 -2.90
C MET A 189 -11.14 -5.46 -3.61
N ASN A 190 -12.16 -4.61 -3.67
CA ASN A 190 -13.37 -4.81 -4.47
C ASN A 190 -13.07 -4.58 -5.96
N THR A 191 -12.46 -5.56 -6.61
CA THR A 191 -12.11 -5.51 -8.05
C THR A 191 -12.77 -6.64 -8.82
N THR A 192 -12.69 -6.55 -10.15
CA THR A 192 -13.17 -7.56 -11.09
C THR A 192 -12.49 -8.92 -10.96
N GLN A 193 -11.37 -9.04 -10.23
CA GLN A 193 -10.65 -10.30 -9.97
C GLN A 193 -11.60 -11.45 -9.57
N PHE A 194 -12.55 -11.19 -8.70
CA PHE A 194 -13.42 -12.21 -8.13
C PHE A 194 -14.53 -12.66 -9.10
N SER A 195 -14.82 -11.84 -10.12
CA SER A 195 -15.81 -12.15 -11.15
C SER A 195 -15.25 -13.02 -12.27
N TRP A 196 -13.95 -12.94 -12.57
CA TRP A 196 -13.37 -13.55 -13.78
C TRP A 196 -12.12 -14.41 -13.56
N SER A 197 -11.57 -14.50 -12.35
CA SER A 197 -10.41 -15.37 -12.14
C SER A 197 -10.84 -16.81 -12.26
N LYS A 198 -9.95 -17.68 -12.74
CA LYS A 198 -10.25 -19.10 -12.82
C LYS A 198 -10.57 -19.63 -11.42
N ASN A 199 -11.69 -20.32 -11.30
CA ASN A 199 -12.17 -20.84 -10.02
C ASN A 199 -12.43 -22.34 -10.13
N LYS A 200 -11.85 -23.10 -9.19
CA LYS A 200 -12.04 -24.55 -9.04
C LYS A 200 -12.66 -24.91 -7.68
N MET A 201 -13.10 -23.90 -6.92
CA MET A 201 -13.87 -24.08 -5.70
C MET A 201 -15.35 -24.30 -6.03
N ASP A 202 -16.13 -24.77 -5.07
CA ASP A 202 -17.57 -24.97 -5.26
C ASP A 202 -18.40 -23.68 -5.13
N HIS A 203 -17.81 -22.64 -4.52
CA HIS A 203 -18.42 -21.32 -4.33
C HIS A 203 -17.67 -20.25 -5.12
N ASN A 204 -18.35 -19.13 -5.40
CA ASN A 204 -17.72 -17.97 -6.01
C ASN A 204 -16.63 -17.39 -5.09
N PRO A 205 -15.48 -16.95 -5.63
CA PRO A 205 -14.45 -16.36 -4.80
C PRO A 205 -14.89 -14.96 -4.32
N GLN A 206 -14.42 -14.56 -3.14
CA GLN A 206 -14.57 -13.20 -2.62
C GLN A 206 -13.26 -12.71 -1.97
N PRO A 207 -13.08 -11.38 -1.83
CA PRO A 207 -11.95 -10.84 -1.11
C PRO A 207 -12.05 -11.18 0.39
N VAL A 208 -10.92 -11.52 1.02
CA VAL A 208 -10.84 -11.74 2.46
C VAL A 208 -11.09 -10.41 3.18
N PRO A 209 -12.14 -10.25 3.99
CA PRO A 209 -12.43 -8.98 4.66
C PRO A 209 -11.28 -8.56 5.61
N PRO A 210 -11.05 -7.25 5.83
CA PRO A 210 -11.82 -6.11 5.31
C PRO A 210 -11.58 -5.82 3.82
N ILE A 211 -12.64 -5.43 3.11
CA ILE A 211 -12.63 -5.16 1.67
C ILE A 211 -12.52 -3.66 1.44
N TYR A 212 -11.63 -3.21 0.56
CA TYR A 212 -11.46 -1.79 0.22
C TYR A 212 -11.85 -1.50 -1.24
N GLU A 213 -12.35 -0.30 -1.51
CA GLU A 213 -12.52 0.12 -2.91
C GLU A 213 -11.17 0.34 -3.61
N PRO A 214 -11.05 0.04 -4.92
CA PRO A 214 -9.82 0.16 -5.68
C PRO A 214 -9.18 1.56 -5.65
N GLU A 215 -10.00 2.61 -5.50
CA GLU A 215 -9.54 3.99 -5.40
C GLU A 215 -8.64 4.24 -4.18
N VAL A 216 -8.86 3.52 -3.06
CA VAL A 216 -8.03 3.66 -1.85
C VAL A 216 -6.58 3.30 -2.15
N ALA A 217 -6.39 2.18 -2.82
CA ALA A 217 -5.09 1.71 -3.27
C ALA A 217 -4.53 2.60 -4.39
N ALA A 218 -5.37 3.10 -5.29
CA ALA A 218 -4.92 3.94 -6.41
C ALA A 218 -4.26 5.23 -5.92
N HIS A 219 -4.80 5.83 -4.85
CA HIS A 219 -4.19 6.99 -4.21
C HIS A 219 -2.78 6.69 -3.67
N ALA A 220 -2.55 5.51 -3.11
CA ALA A 220 -1.22 5.11 -2.63
C ALA A 220 -0.21 4.97 -3.78
N VAL A 221 -0.61 4.38 -4.90
CA VAL A 221 0.23 4.27 -6.12
C VAL A 221 0.60 5.65 -6.67
N ILE A 222 -0.39 6.54 -6.80
CA ILE A 222 -0.17 7.90 -7.31
C ILE A 222 0.76 8.69 -6.39
N TRP A 223 0.63 8.51 -5.07
CA TRP A 223 1.52 9.14 -4.12
C TRP A 223 2.94 8.56 -4.18
N ALA A 224 3.08 7.23 -4.32
CA ALA A 224 4.38 6.56 -4.48
C ALA A 224 5.17 7.05 -5.70
N ALA A 225 4.46 7.39 -6.79
CA ALA A 225 5.07 7.98 -7.98
C ALA A 225 5.84 9.28 -7.67
N ARG A 226 5.44 10.03 -6.63
CA ARG A 226 6.04 11.33 -6.29
C ARG A 226 6.93 11.32 -5.06
N HIS A 227 6.91 10.24 -4.27
CA HIS A 227 7.60 10.16 -2.99
C HIS A 227 8.49 8.94 -2.92
N ASP A 228 9.73 9.13 -2.46
CA ASP A 228 10.67 8.04 -2.32
C ASP A 228 10.34 7.19 -1.08
N ARG A 229 9.89 5.96 -1.34
CA ARG A 229 9.64 4.95 -0.32
C ARG A 229 10.01 3.57 -0.80
N ARG A 230 10.54 2.77 0.13
CA ARG A 230 10.77 1.35 -0.07
C ARG A 230 9.44 0.62 -0.29
N GLU A 231 8.53 0.79 0.64
CA GLU A 231 7.22 0.13 0.70
C GLU A 231 6.13 1.07 1.23
N ILE A 232 4.90 0.80 0.80
CA ILE A 232 3.67 1.43 1.31
C ILE A 232 2.66 0.33 1.57
N ASP A 233 2.22 0.19 2.82
CA ASP A 233 1.13 -0.73 3.18
C ASP A 233 -0.21 -0.03 3.12
N VAL A 234 -1.13 -0.60 2.33
CA VAL A 234 -2.50 -0.12 2.20
C VAL A 234 -3.38 -0.96 3.13
N GLY A 235 -3.92 -0.32 4.18
CA GLY A 235 -4.80 -0.93 5.18
C GLY A 235 -4.08 -1.67 6.31
N GLY A 236 -4.58 -1.54 7.55
CA GLY A 236 -3.97 -2.12 8.74
C GLY A 236 -3.99 -3.65 8.77
N SER A 237 -4.91 -4.28 8.02
CA SER A 237 -4.94 -5.74 7.84
C SER A 237 -3.69 -6.27 7.14
N THR A 238 -3.12 -5.50 6.21
CA THR A 238 -1.87 -5.85 5.52
C THR A 238 -0.71 -5.89 6.51
N VAL A 239 -0.56 -4.83 7.31
CA VAL A 239 0.47 -4.74 8.36
C VAL A 239 0.30 -5.87 9.38
N ALA A 240 -0.92 -6.12 9.85
CA ALA A 240 -1.21 -7.16 10.83
C ALA A 240 -0.86 -8.56 10.31
N ALA A 241 -1.21 -8.88 9.06
CA ALA A 241 -0.88 -10.17 8.45
C ALA A 241 0.63 -10.38 8.31
N ILE A 242 1.36 -9.36 7.87
CA ILE A 242 2.82 -9.40 7.73
C ILE A 242 3.49 -9.62 9.10
N LEU A 243 3.07 -8.86 10.11
CA LEU A 243 3.66 -8.95 11.45
C LEU A 243 3.31 -10.28 12.13
N ALA A 244 2.07 -10.74 12.03
CA ALA A 244 1.64 -12.01 12.60
C ALA A 244 2.42 -13.20 12.02
N ASN A 245 2.67 -13.20 10.71
CA ASN A 245 3.47 -14.26 10.07
C ASN A 245 4.92 -14.27 10.56
N LYS A 246 5.50 -13.11 10.84
CA LYS A 246 6.88 -13.00 11.38
C LYS A 246 6.99 -13.49 12.82
N ILE A 247 5.95 -13.31 13.64
CA ILE A 247 5.99 -13.59 15.08
C ILE A 247 5.52 -15.02 15.40
N ALA A 248 4.43 -15.48 14.78
CA ALA A 248 3.78 -16.75 15.14
C ALA A 248 3.18 -17.46 13.91
N PRO A 249 3.99 -17.90 12.94
CA PRO A 249 3.51 -18.47 11.68
C PRO A 249 2.65 -19.73 11.90
N GLY A 250 3.03 -20.63 12.81
CA GLY A 250 2.27 -21.86 13.08
C GLY A 250 0.87 -21.61 13.68
N LEU A 251 0.72 -20.58 14.53
CA LEU A 251 -0.60 -20.19 15.04
C LEU A 251 -1.48 -19.65 13.90
N LEU A 252 -0.89 -18.85 13.03
CA LEU A 252 -1.57 -18.30 11.87
C LEU A 252 -1.93 -19.40 10.85
N ASP A 253 -1.12 -20.46 10.73
CA ASP A 253 -1.44 -21.63 9.91
C ASP A 253 -2.70 -22.34 10.41
N HIS A 254 -2.79 -22.61 11.72
CA HIS A 254 -3.99 -23.21 12.30
C HIS A 254 -5.23 -22.31 12.17
N TYR A 255 -5.07 -21.00 12.31
CA TYR A 255 -6.15 -20.05 12.07
C TYR A 255 -6.65 -20.10 10.62
N LEU A 256 -5.74 -20.06 9.64
CA LEU A 256 -6.10 -20.12 8.23
C LEU A 256 -6.61 -21.50 7.80
N ALA A 257 -6.13 -22.59 8.40
CA ALA A 257 -6.66 -23.92 8.17
C ALA A 257 -8.14 -24.02 8.57
N ARG A 258 -8.54 -23.34 9.65
CA ARG A 258 -9.93 -23.31 10.13
C ARG A 258 -10.81 -22.31 9.38
N ASN A 259 -10.31 -21.12 9.08
CA ASN A 259 -11.13 -19.99 8.62
C ASN A 259 -10.84 -19.56 7.17
N GLY A 260 -9.66 -19.87 6.64
CA GLY A 260 -9.15 -19.30 5.39
C GLY A 260 -9.87 -19.77 4.13
N TYR A 261 -10.50 -20.95 4.15
CA TYR A 261 -11.35 -21.39 3.04
C TYR A 261 -12.64 -20.55 3.00
N ARG A 262 -13.42 -20.60 4.09
CA ARG A 262 -14.71 -19.91 4.20
C ARG A 262 -14.61 -18.39 4.01
N SER A 263 -13.51 -17.76 4.42
CA SER A 263 -13.35 -16.31 4.26
C SER A 263 -13.22 -15.87 2.79
N GLN A 264 -12.85 -16.78 1.90
CA GLN A 264 -12.65 -16.54 0.47
C GLN A 264 -13.83 -16.98 -0.39
N GLU A 265 -14.90 -17.52 0.19
CA GLU A 265 -16.08 -18.02 -0.53
C GLU A 265 -17.28 -17.09 -0.29
N ALA A 266 -17.84 -16.56 -1.38
CA ALA A 266 -19.12 -15.88 -1.36
C ALA A 266 -20.27 -16.91 -1.25
N PRO A 267 -21.41 -16.54 -0.66
CA PRO A 267 -22.59 -17.39 -0.66
C PRO A 267 -23.06 -17.72 -2.09
N GLY A 268 -23.53 -18.96 -2.28
CA GLY A 268 -24.11 -19.43 -3.54
C GLY A 268 -23.13 -20.23 -4.41
N PRO A 269 -23.66 -21.14 -5.25
CA PRO A 269 -22.84 -22.01 -6.08
C PRO A 269 -22.07 -21.22 -7.15
N VAL A 270 -20.91 -21.74 -7.55
CA VAL A 270 -20.19 -21.23 -8.73
C VAL A 270 -20.92 -21.63 -10.01
N ASP A 271 -21.07 -20.68 -10.93
CA ASP A 271 -21.38 -21.01 -12.33
C ASP A 271 -20.12 -21.58 -13.00
N ARG A 272 -20.12 -22.88 -13.29
CA ARG A 272 -18.99 -23.58 -13.92
C ARG A 272 -18.80 -23.24 -15.40
N THR A 273 -19.79 -22.61 -16.03
CA THR A 273 -19.72 -22.16 -17.42
C THR A 273 -19.19 -20.73 -17.57
N ARG A 274 -19.02 -20.02 -16.44
CA ARG A 274 -18.53 -18.64 -16.45
C ARG A 274 -17.17 -18.55 -17.14
N PRO A 275 -16.94 -17.55 -18.02
CA PRO A 275 -15.64 -17.34 -18.62
C PRO A 275 -14.60 -16.95 -17.56
N ASP A 276 -13.34 -17.32 -17.79
CA ASP A 276 -12.21 -16.95 -16.95
C ASP A 276 -11.12 -16.20 -17.73
N ASN A 277 -10.29 -15.45 -17.01
CA ASN A 277 -9.26 -14.60 -17.60
C ASN A 277 -7.86 -15.24 -17.64
N LEU A 278 -7.69 -16.52 -17.28
CA LEU A 278 -6.35 -17.11 -17.11
C LEU A 278 -5.60 -17.15 -18.45
N TRP A 279 -6.27 -17.66 -19.48
CA TRP A 279 -5.66 -17.88 -20.80
C TRP A 279 -5.97 -16.76 -21.80
N ARG A 280 -7.21 -16.27 -21.80
CA ARG A 280 -7.69 -15.24 -22.73
C ARG A 280 -8.41 -14.14 -21.94
N PRO A 281 -8.46 -12.90 -22.44
CA PRO A 281 -9.28 -11.87 -21.80
C PRO A 281 -10.77 -12.27 -21.87
N VAL A 282 -11.53 -11.95 -20.81
CA VAL A 282 -12.99 -12.03 -20.87
C VAL A 282 -13.49 -10.87 -21.73
N PRO A 283 -14.35 -11.12 -22.74
CA PRO A 283 -14.91 -10.06 -23.59
C PRO A 283 -15.67 -9.00 -22.79
N GLY A 284 -15.79 -7.78 -23.32
CA GLY A 284 -16.54 -6.69 -22.72
C GLY A 284 -15.72 -5.73 -21.87
N ASP A 285 -16.41 -4.67 -21.44
CA ASP A 285 -15.95 -3.75 -20.40
C ASP A 285 -16.43 -4.23 -19.01
N HIS A 286 -15.48 -4.49 -18.11
CA HIS A 286 -15.76 -4.94 -16.74
C HIS A 286 -15.60 -3.83 -15.69
N GLY A 287 -15.15 -2.64 -16.10
CA GLY A 287 -15.02 -1.48 -15.22
C GLY A 287 -13.98 -1.61 -14.11
N VAL A 288 -14.13 -0.79 -13.07
CA VAL A 288 -13.19 -0.69 -11.95
C VAL A 288 -13.58 -1.58 -10.77
N HIS A 289 -14.87 -1.66 -10.47
CA HIS A 289 -15.37 -2.27 -9.23
C HIS A 289 -15.77 -3.73 -9.42
N GLY A 290 -15.56 -4.52 -8.37
CA GLY A 290 -16.17 -5.85 -8.24
C GLY A 290 -17.60 -5.77 -7.67
N PRO A 291 -18.23 -6.94 -7.44
CA PRO A 291 -19.62 -7.01 -6.95
C PRO A 291 -19.77 -6.73 -5.44
N PHE A 292 -18.72 -6.28 -4.76
CA PHE A 292 -18.68 -6.16 -3.29
C PHE A 292 -18.75 -4.70 -2.79
N SER A 293 -19.27 -3.78 -3.60
CA SER A 293 -19.31 -2.35 -3.24
C SER A 293 -20.04 -2.09 -1.92
N ASP A 294 -21.12 -2.81 -1.62
CA ASP A 294 -21.90 -2.66 -0.38
C ASP A 294 -21.15 -3.07 0.90
N ARG A 295 -20.07 -3.85 0.75
CA ARG A 295 -19.23 -4.34 1.86
C ARG A 295 -17.83 -3.71 1.85
N SER A 296 -17.60 -2.73 0.99
CA SER A 296 -16.28 -2.16 0.73
C SER A 296 -16.07 -0.82 1.43
N ILE A 297 -14.83 -0.61 1.87
CA ILE A 297 -14.41 0.57 2.61
C ILE A 297 -13.77 1.57 1.63
N ARG A 298 -14.26 2.82 1.65
CA ARG A 298 -13.80 3.91 0.77
C ARG A 298 -12.64 4.74 1.34
N ARG A 299 -12.25 4.53 2.60
CA ARG A 299 -11.22 5.30 3.30
C ARG A 299 -10.35 4.36 4.14
N SER A 300 -9.03 4.55 4.11
CA SER A 300 -8.10 3.85 5.01
C SER A 300 -7.36 4.89 5.86
N PRO A 301 -7.50 4.85 7.19
CA PRO A 301 -6.69 5.68 8.09
C PRO A 301 -5.19 5.49 7.88
N GLU A 302 -4.74 4.28 7.56
CA GLU A 302 -3.32 3.94 7.33
C GLU A 302 -2.77 4.56 6.04
N VAL A 303 -3.58 4.53 4.97
CA VAL A 303 -3.27 5.29 3.76
C VAL A 303 -3.25 6.77 4.11
N TRP A 304 -4.28 7.30 4.79
CA TRP A 304 -4.34 8.70 5.16
C TRP A 304 -3.11 9.15 5.97
N THR A 305 -2.71 8.41 7.00
CA THR A 305 -1.52 8.73 7.80
C THR A 305 -0.25 8.67 6.96
N THR A 306 -0.11 7.68 6.09
CA THR A 306 1.03 7.58 5.17
C THR A 306 1.12 8.79 4.23
N LEU A 307 -0.01 9.20 3.66
CA LEU A 307 -0.09 10.35 2.76
C LEU A 307 0.19 11.69 3.46
N HIS A 308 -0.16 11.81 4.75
CA HIS A 308 -0.07 13.06 5.52
C HIS A 308 1.04 13.09 6.56
N ARG A 309 1.96 12.12 6.58
CA ARG A 309 2.95 12.00 7.66
C ARG A 309 3.89 13.19 7.82
N GLY A 310 4.17 13.93 6.74
CA GLY A 310 4.95 15.17 6.82
C GLY A 310 4.23 16.23 7.67
N THR A 311 2.95 16.44 7.40
CA THR A 311 2.07 17.31 8.18
C THR A 311 1.94 16.83 9.63
N ILE A 312 1.75 15.53 9.84
CA ILE A 312 1.67 14.94 11.19
C ILE A 312 2.96 15.19 11.98
N ALA A 313 4.14 14.97 11.36
CA ALA A 313 5.42 15.21 12.01
C ALA A 313 5.62 16.69 12.38
N VAL A 314 5.24 17.62 11.49
CA VAL A 314 5.27 19.06 11.77
C VAL A 314 4.35 19.41 12.93
N LEU A 315 3.11 18.93 12.93
CA LEU A 315 2.14 19.18 13.99
C LEU A 315 2.59 18.60 15.33
N ALA A 316 3.15 17.39 15.34
CA ALA A 316 3.71 16.77 16.53
C ALA A 316 4.92 17.57 17.06
N GLY A 317 5.81 18.03 16.17
CA GLY A 317 6.94 18.89 16.51
C GLY A 317 6.51 20.23 17.12
N LEU A 318 5.50 20.89 16.52
CA LEU A 318 4.90 22.12 17.06
C LEU A 318 4.25 21.88 18.44
N GLY A 319 3.55 20.76 18.61
CA GLY A 319 2.95 20.36 19.88
C GLY A 319 4.00 20.18 20.99
N LEU A 320 5.10 19.48 20.69
CA LEU A 320 6.22 19.31 21.61
C LEU A 320 6.91 20.64 21.94
N ALA A 321 7.10 21.52 20.96
CA ALA A 321 7.67 22.85 21.17
C ALA A 321 6.78 23.72 22.08
N LEU A 322 5.46 23.72 21.85
CA LEU A 322 4.50 24.44 22.69
C LEU A 322 4.45 23.87 24.12
N ALA A 323 4.49 22.54 24.27
CA ALA A 323 4.58 21.88 25.58
C ALA A 323 5.88 22.26 26.32
N GLY A 324 7.01 22.30 25.61
CA GLY A 324 8.31 22.73 26.12
C GLY A 324 8.32 24.19 26.59
N LEU A 325 7.76 25.11 25.79
CA LEU A 325 7.62 26.53 26.16
C LEU A 325 6.70 26.72 27.38
N SER A 326 5.63 25.93 27.47
CA SER A 326 4.69 25.94 28.60
C SER A 326 5.36 25.45 29.90
N ALA A 327 6.13 24.36 29.80
CA ALA A 327 6.91 23.82 30.92
C ALA A 327 8.01 24.80 31.36
N GLY A 328 8.71 25.43 30.39
CA GLY A 328 9.74 26.45 30.64
C GLY A 328 9.17 27.69 31.34
N ARG A 329 8.02 28.21 30.90
CA ARG A 329 7.32 29.33 31.56
C ARG A 329 6.85 28.98 32.97
N ARG A 330 6.33 27.76 33.20
CA ARG A 330 5.96 27.28 34.54
C ARG A 330 7.18 27.15 35.47
N ARG A 331 8.31 26.68 34.96
CA ARG A 331 9.57 26.55 35.72
C ARG A 331 10.18 27.91 36.07
N SER A 332 10.16 28.85 35.11
CA SER A 332 10.59 30.24 35.33
C SER A 332 9.74 30.95 36.39
N ARG A 333 8.40 30.81 36.34
CA ARG A 333 7.49 31.34 37.38
C ARG A 333 7.70 30.70 38.76
N ARG A 334 8.04 29.40 38.81
CA ARG A 334 8.38 28.72 40.07
C ARG A 334 9.69 29.24 40.67
N ASN A 335 10.72 29.46 39.85
CA ASN A 335 11.99 30.02 40.32
C ASN A 335 11.86 31.47 40.81
N THR A 336 11.06 32.32 40.14
CA THR A 336 10.80 33.70 40.62
C THR A 336 10.04 33.74 41.94
N SER A 337 9.24 32.70 42.25
CA SER A 337 8.55 32.59 43.54
C SER A 337 9.44 32.14 44.71
N GLN A 338 10.59 31.50 44.43
CA GLN A 338 11.54 31.08 45.47
C GLN A 338 12.54 32.17 45.83
N THR A 339 12.88 33.08 44.92
CA THR A 339 13.81 34.19 45.16
C THR A 339 13.20 35.36 45.94
N ASN A 340 11.88 35.35 46.20
CA ASN A 340 11.15 36.42 46.91
C ASN A 340 10.65 36.02 48.31
N ARG A 341 11.24 35.00 48.95
CA ARG A 341 10.96 34.74 50.37
C ARG A 341 11.70 35.78 51.23
N PRO A 342 11.01 36.61 52.04
CA PRO A 342 11.68 37.52 52.96
C PRO A 342 12.41 36.69 54.03
N VAL A 343 13.67 37.03 54.29
CA VAL A 343 14.46 36.51 55.41
C VAL A 343 13.78 36.99 56.70
N ILE A 344 13.12 36.09 57.43
CA ILE A 344 12.59 36.40 58.76
C ILE A 344 13.77 36.35 59.74
N ALA A 345 14.17 37.52 60.24
CA ALA A 345 15.13 37.67 61.32
C ALA A 345 14.51 37.17 62.65
N PRO A 346 15.28 36.51 63.54
CA PRO A 346 14.74 36.05 64.82
C PRO A 346 14.56 37.23 65.78
N ALA A 347 13.30 37.49 66.18
CA ALA A 347 12.97 38.51 67.17
C ALA A 347 13.19 37.97 68.60
N ILE A 348 14.05 38.70 69.31
CA ILE A 348 14.36 38.58 70.73
C ILE A 348 13.10 38.88 71.55
N ARG A 349 12.70 37.97 72.46
CA ARG A 349 11.66 38.21 73.46
C ARG A 349 12.30 38.57 74.80
N SER A 350 12.02 39.78 75.29
CA SER A 350 12.25 40.20 76.68
C SER A 350 10.98 40.02 77.53
N ALA A 351 11.20 39.78 78.82
CA ALA A 351 10.27 39.33 79.85
C ALA A 351 9.29 40.39 80.40
N SER A 352 8.16 39.97 80.97
CA SER A 352 7.89 40.04 82.43
C SER A 352 6.50 39.48 82.83
N ASP A 353 6.43 39.07 84.11
CA ASP A 353 5.30 38.92 85.04
C ASP A 353 4.47 37.60 85.01
N GLU A 354 4.75 36.63 85.90
CA GLU A 354 4.41 36.50 87.34
C GLU A 354 2.95 36.11 87.63
N HIS A 355 2.69 34.88 88.09
CA HIS A 355 2.11 34.64 89.42
C HIS A 355 2.08 33.14 89.82
N SER A 356 2.58 32.89 91.05
CA SER A 356 2.04 31.94 92.05
C SER A 356 2.26 30.43 91.98
N ALA A 357 3.09 30.00 92.94
CA ALA A 357 2.68 29.16 94.10
C ALA A 357 3.13 27.68 94.16
N ARG A 358 3.97 27.45 95.18
CA ARG A 358 4.04 26.31 96.13
C ARG A 358 4.60 24.99 95.59
N LEU A 359 5.84 24.65 95.98
CA LEU A 359 6.21 23.86 97.18
C LEU A 359 5.76 22.40 97.09
N ARG A 360 6.67 21.44 96.82
CA ARG A 360 7.51 20.72 97.79
C ARG A 360 8.09 19.42 97.20
N GLU A 361 9.33 19.16 97.65
CA GLU A 361 9.88 17.84 98.03
C GLU A 361 10.40 16.87 96.94
N LEU A 362 11.70 17.06 96.64
CA LEU A 362 12.84 16.17 96.91
C LEU A 362 12.95 14.75 96.26
N PRO A 363 14.20 14.28 96.04
CA PRO A 363 14.56 13.30 95.02
C PRO A 363 14.87 11.92 95.60
N THR A 364 15.08 10.92 94.73
CA THR A 364 16.26 10.04 94.78
C THR A 364 16.33 9.08 93.59
N ALA A 365 17.59 8.87 93.17
CA ALA A 365 18.17 7.78 92.38
C ALA A 365 17.87 7.70 90.88
#